data_AF-A0A0S8ES06-F1
#
_entry.id   AF-A0A0S8ES06-F1
#
_cell.length_a   1.000
_cell.length_b   1.000
_cell.length_c   1.000
_cell.angle_alpha   90.00
_cell.angle_beta   90.00
_cell.angle_gamma   90.00
#
_symmetry.space_group_name_H-M   'P 1'
#
loop_
_entity.id
_entity.type
_entity.pdbx_description
1 polymer ?
#
loop_
_entity_poly.entity_id
_entity_poly.type
_entity_poly.pdbx_seq_one_letter_code
_entity_poly.pdbx_strand_id
1 'polypeptide(L)'
;MATHQRLGDLAEALEAEGADELRVHVVRRAREFKRSWVMMAEALVEVRNRESYLDWGYEDFYTYCSLELQLKQATADKLTGSYVALKRHAPSVLKRDGLNERIPTCDAVDYFAKALQKNPSNDGGERAVAEEVVDELRHAVFEEGAPVSDLRKRFNPVFNPKPAGAEQMDTLRRATAAVRRLERTIEEIEGLPRPTVRASLDALEALREDLSALLERTKAQYAKTG
;
A
#
# COMPACT_ATOMS: atom_id res chain seq x y z
N MET A 1 20.48 5.99 23.74
CA MET A 1 20.35 7.25 22.97
C MET A 1 20.31 6.90 21.50
N ALA A 2 19.29 7.36 20.75
CA ALA A 2 19.07 6.93 19.38
C ALA A 2 20.02 7.62 18.40
N THR A 3 20.61 6.87 17.48
CA THR A 3 21.72 7.25 16.59
C THR A 3 21.41 8.36 15.56
N HIS A 4 20.18 8.89 15.55
CA HIS A 4 19.68 9.83 14.52
C HIS A 4 19.71 11.30 14.94
N GLN A 5 19.81 11.57 16.24
CA GLN A 5 19.79 12.90 16.87
C GLN A 5 21.06 13.74 16.59
N ARG A 6 21.87 13.37 15.60
CA ARG A 6 23.24 13.86 15.35
C ARG A 6 23.52 14.19 13.88
N LEU A 7 22.51 14.45 13.04
CA LEU A 7 22.73 14.70 11.61
C LEU A 7 22.26 16.09 11.12
N GLY A 8 21.32 16.74 11.81
CA GLY A 8 20.87 18.10 11.46
C GLY A 8 21.95 19.11 11.80
N ASP A 9 22.13 19.34 13.10
CA ASP A 9 23.14 20.21 13.70
C ASP A 9 24.57 19.85 13.27
N LEU A 10 24.81 18.60 12.85
CA LEU A 10 26.14 18.13 12.44
C LEU A 10 26.61 18.76 11.12
N ALA A 11 25.74 19.08 10.16
CA ALA A 11 26.20 19.78 8.95
C ALA A 11 26.75 21.17 9.33
N GLU A 12 25.97 21.92 10.10
CA GLU A 12 26.28 23.28 10.52
C GLU A 12 27.45 23.33 11.52
N ALA A 13 27.54 22.37 12.44
CA ALA A 13 28.69 22.21 13.34
C ALA A 13 29.97 21.83 12.59
N LEU A 14 29.90 20.92 11.61
CA LEU A 14 31.08 20.58 10.79
C LEU A 14 31.55 21.76 9.94
N GLU A 15 30.64 22.56 9.41
CA GLU A 15 30.97 23.80 8.71
C GLU A 15 31.62 24.82 9.66
N ALA A 16 31.08 25.00 10.87
CA ALA A 16 31.64 25.90 11.88
C ALA A 16 33.00 25.43 12.45
N GLU A 17 33.23 24.12 12.54
CA GLU A 17 34.49 23.50 12.96
C GLU A 17 35.56 23.47 11.84
N GLY A 18 35.24 23.92 10.62
CA GLY A 18 36.14 23.88 9.47
C GLY A 18 36.47 22.46 9.01
N ALA A 19 35.52 21.53 9.16
CA ALA A 19 35.70 20.14 8.76
C ALA A 19 35.66 19.96 7.23
N ASP A 20 36.12 18.80 6.79
CA ASP A 20 36.17 18.37 5.39
C ASP A 20 34.84 18.60 4.62
N GLU A 21 34.93 19.25 3.46
CA GLU A 21 33.78 19.64 2.64
C GLU A 21 32.98 18.44 2.12
N LEU A 22 33.65 17.32 1.82
CA LEU A 22 32.99 16.09 1.37
C LEU A 22 32.16 15.47 2.51
N ARG A 23 32.66 15.49 3.75
CA ARG A 23 31.92 15.07 4.94
C ARG A 23 30.65 15.91 5.14
N VAL A 24 30.76 17.23 5.00
CA VAL A 24 29.60 18.16 5.04
C VAL A 24 28.60 17.83 3.93
N HIS A 25 29.08 17.65 2.69
CA HIS A 25 28.24 17.30 1.54
C HIS A 25 27.45 16.00 1.76
N VAL A 26 28.13 14.94 2.21
CA VAL A 26 27.49 13.63 2.47
C VAL A 26 26.43 13.73 3.56
N VAL A 27 26.66 14.51 4.62
CA VAL A 27 25.63 14.76 5.64
C VAL A 27 24.42 15.47 5.01
N ARG A 28 24.62 16.57 4.29
CA ARG A 28 23.55 17.31 3.60
C ARG A 28 22.72 16.40 2.67
N ARG A 29 23.38 15.57 1.84
CA ARG A 29 22.71 14.57 0.97
C ARG A 29 21.93 13.52 1.76
N ALA A 30 22.43 13.09 2.92
CA ALA A 30 21.68 12.18 3.79
C ALA A 30 20.39 12.82 4.34
N ARG A 31 20.37 14.14 4.61
CA ARG A 31 19.15 14.89 4.99
C ARG A 31 18.14 14.87 3.85
N GLU A 32 18.55 15.31 2.65
CA GLU A 32 17.72 15.31 1.44
C GLU A 32 17.14 13.93 1.13
N PHE A 33 17.94 12.87 1.22
CA PHE A 33 17.51 11.50 0.95
C PHE A 33 16.37 11.05 1.88
N LYS A 34 16.38 11.43 3.16
CA LYS A 34 15.29 11.14 4.10
C LYS A 34 13.99 11.87 3.78
N ARG A 35 14.06 13.00 3.06
CA ARG A 35 12.90 13.79 2.59
C ARG A 35 12.50 13.48 1.14
N SER A 36 13.29 12.70 0.40
CA SER A 36 13.19 12.50 -1.06
C SER A 36 11.78 12.21 -1.57
N TRP A 37 11.03 11.31 -0.92
CA TRP A 37 9.67 10.97 -1.36
C TRP A 37 8.69 12.14 -1.21
N VAL A 38 8.84 12.97 -0.16
CA VAL A 38 8.00 14.16 0.06
C VAL A 38 8.29 15.21 -1.00
N MET A 39 9.57 15.45 -1.32
CA MET A 39 9.97 16.41 -2.36
C MET A 39 9.46 15.99 -3.74
N MET A 40 9.55 14.70 -4.08
CA MET A 40 9.00 14.18 -5.33
C MET A 40 7.46 14.28 -5.37
N ALA A 41 6.79 13.95 -4.26
CA ALA A 41 5.34 14.02 -4.17
C ALA A 41 4.81 15.46 -4.23
N GLU A 42 5.54 16.43 -3.64
CA GLU A 42 5.24 17.86 -3.72
C GLU A 42 5.29 18.36 -5.18
N ALA A 43 6.39 18.07 -5.88
CA ALA A 43 6.54 18.40 -7.30
C ALA A 43 5.44 17.76 -8.18
N LEU A 44 5.14 16.47 -7.98
CA LEU A 44 4.06 15.78 -8.69
C LEU A 44 2.68 16.40 -8.42
N VAL A 45 2.41 16.85 -7.19
CA VAL A 45 1.16 17.55 -6.84
C VAL A 45 1.12 18.94 -7.48
N GLU A 46 2.24 19.66 -7.55
CA GLU A 46 2.32 20.96 -8.24
C GLU A 46 2.07 20.83 -9.74
N VAL A 47 2.72 19.87 -10.41
CA VAL A 47 2.50 19.55 -11.84
C VAL A 47 1.05 19.16 -12.11
N ARG A 48 0.46 18.30 -11.27
CA ARG A 48 -0.95 17.89 -11.44
C ARG A 48 -1.92 19.05 -11.22
N ASN A 49 -1.72 19.86 -10.18
CA ASN A 49 -2.63 20.96 -9.83
C ASN A 49 -2.57 22.13 -10.82
N ARG A 50 -1.46 22.29 -11.56
CA ARG A 50 -1.30 23.30 -12.62
C ARG A 50 -1.57 22.75 -14.03
N GLU A 51 -1.86 21.46 -14.14
CA GLU A 51 -2.02 20.74 -15.41
C GLU A 51 -0.83 20.92 -16.38
N SER A 52 0.37 21.20 -15.87
CA SER A 52 1.54 21.61 -16.67
C SER A 52 2.01 20.55 -17.68
N TYR A 53 1.60 19.29 -17.50
CA TYR A 53 1.82 18.23 -18.47
C TYR A 53 1.13 18.50 -19.82
N LEU A 54 0.03 19.26 -19.85
CA LEU A 54 -0.64 19.69 -21.09
C LEU A 54 0.23 20.63 -21.91
N ASP A 55 0.85 21.63 -21.26
CA ASP A 55 1.78 22.58 -21.90
C ASP A 55 3.04 21.89 -22.43
N TRP A 56 3.40 20.74 -21.85
CA TRP A 56 4.52 19.89 -22.30
C TRP A 56 4.13 18.88 -23.39
N GLY A 57 2.85 18.85 -23.80
CA GLY A 57 2.36 18.03 -24.90
C GLY A 57 1.91 16.61 -24.53
N TYR A 58 1.69 16.32 -23.24
CA TYR A 58 1.15 15.04 -22.78
C TYR A 58 -0.38 15.09 -22.65
N GLU A 59 -1.07 14.03 -23.04
CA GLU A 59 -2.54 13.92 -22.98
C GLU A 59 -3.07 14.01 -21.53
N ASP A 60 -2.37 13.38 -20.59
CA ASP A 60 -2.74 13.35 -19.18
C ASP A 60 -1.54 13.20 -18.25
N PHE A 61 -1.78 13.43 -16.95
CA PHE A 61 -0.78 13.37 -15.88
C PHE A 61 -0.08 12.00 -15.77
N TYR A 62 -0.79 10.89 -15.97
CA TYR A 62 -0.22 9.54 -15.89
C TYR A 62 0.59 9.21 -17.14
N THR A 63 0.18 9.67 -18.33
CA THR A 63 0.99 9.56 -19.55
C THR A 63 2.32 10.29 -19.39
N TYR A 64 2.31 11.53 -18.85
CA TYR A 64 3.54 12.24 -18.45
C TYR A 64 4.39 11.43 -17.47
N CYS A 65 3.80 10.99 -16.36
CA CYS A 65 4.50 10.21 -15.33
C CYS A 65 5.13 8.94 -15.89
N SER A 66 4.45 8.23 -16.79
CA SER A 66 4.92 6.96 -17.35
C SER A 66 6.00 7.14 -18.39
N LEU A 67 5.91 8.15 -19.26
CA LEU A 67 6.83 8.34 -20.38
C LEU A 67 8.12 9.07 -19.98
N GLU A 68 8.01 10.15 -19.20
CA GLU A 68 9.16 11.00 -18.85
C GLU A 68 9.79 10.57 -17.51
N LEU A 69 8.96 10.42 -16.48
CA LEU A 69 9.42 10.13 -15.11
C LEU A 69 9.59 8.62 -14.83
N GLN A 70 9.21 7.75 -15.76
CA GLN A 70 9.21 6.29 -15.63
C GLN A 70 8.43 5.78 -14.40
N LEU A 71 7.43 6.55 -13.95
CA LEU A 71 6.57 6.24 -12.82
C LEU A 71 5.28 5.56 -13.29
N LYS A 72 5.01 4.38 -12.74
CA LYS A 72 3.71 3.72 -12.85
C LYS A 72 2.64 4.57 -12.16
N GLN A 73 1.42 4.60 -12.72
CA GLN A 73 0.24 5.27 -12.16
C GLN A 73 0.08 5.05 -10.64
N ALA A 74 0.11 3.79 -10.19
CA ALA A 74 -0.03 3.43 -8.77
C ALA A 74 1.06 4.05 -7.85
N THR A 75 2.24 4.39 -8.38
CA THR A 75 3.29 5.12 -7.64
C THR A 75 2.99 6.62 -7.60
N ALA A 76 2.53 7.20 -8.70
CA ALA A 76 2.12 8.61 -8.75
C ALA A 76 0.90 8.89 -7.85
N ASP A 77 -0.11 8.00 -7.86
CA ASP A 77 -1.27 8.05 -6.97
C ASP A 77 -0.86 7.97 -5.50
N LYS A 78 0.01 7.01 -5.15
CA LYS A 78 0.53 6.86 -3.79
C LYS A 78 1.26 8.11 -3.32
N LEU A 79 2.21 8.63 -4.12
CA LEU A 79 3.00 9.80 -3.77
C LEU A 79 2.09 11.03 -3.57
N THR A 80 1.28 11.35 -4.58
CA THR A 80 0.42 12.55 -4.55
C THR A 80 -0.65 12.46 -3.47
N GLY A 81 -1.29 11.30 -3.28
CA GLY A 81 -2.27 11.06 -2.21
C GLY A 81 -1.65 11.18 -0.81
N SER A 82 -0.45 10.62 -0.62
CA SER A 82 0.28 10.70 0.66
C SER A 82 0.68 12.14 1.00
N TYR A 83 1.17 12.92 0.03
CA TYR A 83 1.50 14.33 0.27
C TYR A 83 0.25 15.17 0.59
N VAL A 84 -0.87 14.96 -0.10
CA VAL A 84 -2.15 15.62 0.22
C VAL A 84 -2.62 15.24 1.64
N ALA A 85 -2.48 13.98 2.04
CA ALA A 85 -2.79 13.54 3.40
C ALA A 85 -1.89 14.20 4.46
N LEU A 86 -0.58 14.32 4.22
CA LEU A 86 0.34 15.09 5.08
C LEU A 86 -0.11 16.54 5.21
N LYS A 87 -0.34 17.22 4.08
CA LYS A 87 -0.72 18.64 4.06
C LYS A 87 -2.03 18.92 4.81
N ARG A 88 -2.95 17.95 4.82
CA ARG A 88 -4.26 18.05 5.50
C ARG A 88 -4.22 17.68 6.98
N HIS A 89 -3.58 16.56 7.35
CA HIS A 89 -3.71 15.96 8.69
C HIS A 89 -2.48 16.14 9.57
N ALA A 90 -1.31 16.42 8.99
CA ALA A 90 -0.05 16.59 9.71
C ALA A 90 0.88 17.61 9.03
N PRO A 91 0.46 18.87 8.79
CA PRO A 91 1.24 19.86 8.06
C PRO A 91 2.57 20.25 8.75
N SER A 92 2.70 19.98 10.06
CA SER A 92 3.97 20.04 10.79
C SER A 92 5.02 19.10 10.19
N VAL A 93 4.63 17.91 9.73
CA VAL A 93 5.52 16.91 9.13
C VAL A 93 6.23 17.43 7.88
N LEU A 94 5.60 18.33 7.13
CA LEU A 94 6.24 18.96 5.97
C LEU A 94 7.44 19.85 6.37
N LYS A 95 7.51 20.31 7.62
CA LYS A 95 8.62 21.15 8.13
C LYS A 95 9.79 20.34 8.75
N ARG A 96 9.64 19.03 8.98
CA ARG A 96 10.41 18.21 9.95
C ARG A 96 11.92 17.95 9.79
N ASP A 97 12.63 18.54 8.82
CA ASP A 97 14.04 18.22 8.50
C ASP A 97 14.35 16.75 8.04
N GLY A 98 13.76 15.71 8.63
CA GLY A 98 13.94 14.30 8.25
C GLY A 98 14.90 13.50 9.15
N LEU A 99 15.48 14.11 10.18
CA LEU A 99 16.52 13.52 11.03
C LEU A 99 16.15 13.56 12.51
N ASN A 100 15.92 14.76 13.04
CA ASN A 100 15.55 15.00 14.43
C ASN A 100 14.09 14.62 14.65
N GLU A 101 13.22 15.09 13.77
CA GLU A 101 11.85 14.63 13.66
C GLU A 101 11.73 13.71 12.42
N ARG A 102 11.34 12.45 12.64
CA ARG A 102 11.21 11.50 11.53
C ARG A 102 10.04 11.90 10.62
N ILE A 103 10.26 11.83 9.32
CA ILE A 103 9.19 11.81 8.33
C ILE A 103 8.70 10.35 8.23
N PRO A 104 7.38 10.10 8.33
CA PRO A 104 6.82 8.76 8.14
C PRO A 104 7.10 8.24 6.73
N THR A 105 7.14 6.92 6.58
CA THR A 105 7.31 6.32 5.25
C THR A 105 6.10 6.59 4.38
N CYS A 106 6.31 6.74 3.06
CA CYS A 106 5.23 6.93 2.09
C CYS A 106 4.14 5.85 2.23
N ASP A 107 4.52 4.57 2.45
CA ASP A 107 3.55 3.48 2.66
C ASP A 107 2.72 3.59 3.95
N ALA A 108 3.27 4.19 5.03
CA ALA A 108 2.52 4.43 6.27
C ALA A 108 1.48 5.56 6.09
N VAL A 109 1.86 6.62 5.36
CA VAL A 109 0.96 7.72 5.03
C VAL A 109 -0.12 7.30 4.00
N ASP A 110 0.25 6.52 2.99
CA ASP A 110 -0.67 5.91 2.02
C ASP A 110 -1.71 5.03 2.72
N TYR A 111 -1.27 4.23 3.70
CA TYR A 111 -2.15 3.42 4.53
C TYR A 111 -3.14 4.27 5.33
N PHE A 112 -2.67 5.33 5.99
CA PHE A 112 -3.51 6.30 6.69
C PHE A 112 -4.52 6.98 5.75
N ALA A 113 -4.06 7.47 4.60
CA ALA A 113 -4.90 8.14 3.61
C ALA A 113 -6.03 7.22 3.12
N LYS A 114 -5.73 5.93 2.88
CA LYS A 114 -6.71 4.91 2.47
C LYS A 114 -7.65 4.51 3.60
N ALA A 115 -7.18 4.44 4.84
CA ALA A 115 -8.02 4.17 6.01
C ALA A 115 -9.06 5.29 6.25
N LEU A 116 -8.77 6.53 5.84
CA LEU A 116 -9.70 7.67 5.87
C LEU A 116 -10.61 7.79 4.65
N GLN A 117 -10.33 7.09 3.55
CA GLN A 117 -11.23 7.06 2.41
C GLN A 117 -12.45 6.21 2.77
N LYS A 118 -13.63 6.82 2.89
CA LYS A 118 -14.90 6.10 3.04
C LYS A 118 -15.00 5.05 1.92
N ASN A 119 -14.93 3.76 2.29
CA ASN A 119 -15.01 2.64 1.34
C ASN A 119 -16.32 2.71 0.55
N PRO A 120 -16.30 2.94 -0.78
CA PRO A 120 -17.53 2.99 -1.59
C PRO A 120 -18.10 1.61 -1.95
N SER A 121 -17.52 0.52 -1.42
CA SER A 121 -17.67 -0.83 -1.99
C SER A 121 -17.96 -1.94 -0.97
N ASN A 122 -18.35 -1.58 0.26
CA ASN A 122 -18.98 -2.53 1.17
C ASN A 122 -20.49 -2.22 1.25
N ASP A 123 -21.28 -2.97 0.47
CA ASP A 123 -22.74 -3.06 0.65
C ASP A 123 -23.03 -3.71 2.02
N GLY A 124 -23.06 -2.90 3.07
CA GLY A 124 -23.10 -3.43 4.45
C GLY A 124 -22.99 -2.37 5.55
N GLY A 125 -23.67 -1.23 5.40
CA GLY A 125 -23.85 -0.21 6.45
C GLY A 125 -22.68 0.75 6.67
N GLU A 126 -22.99 2.03 6.86
CA GLU A 126 -22.02 3.06 7.28
C GLU A 126 -21.55 2.81 8.74
N ARG A 127 -20.62 1.89 8.94
CA ARG A 127 -19.83 1.84 10.17
C ARG A 127 -18.67 2.82 10.05
N ALA A 128 -18.95 4.07 10.44
CA ALA A 128 -17.90 5.02 10.79
C ALA A 128 -16.99 4.34 11.83
N VAL A 129 -15.69 4.26 11.53
CA VAL A 129 -14.68 3.88 12.51
C VAL A 129 -14.69 4.95 13.60
N ALA A 130 -14.64 4.52 14.87
CA ALA A 130 -14.64 5.45 16.00
C ALA A 130 -13.48 6.44 15.89
N GLU A 131 -13.73 7.73 16.18
CA GLU A 131 -12.77 8.81 15.98
C GLU A 131 -11.49 8.57 16.82
N GLU A 132 -11.62 7.95 17.99
CA GLU A 132 -10.50 7.54 18.85
C GLU A 132 -9.54 6.59 18.13
N VAL A 133 -10.04 5.67 17.30
CA VAL A 133 -9.21 4.73 16.51
C VAL A 133 -8.54 5.45 15.34
N VAL A 134 -9.19 6.48 14.79
CA VAL A 134 -8.60 7.36 13.77
C VAL A 134 -7.48 8.20 14.35
N ASP A 135 -7.66 8.78 15.53
CA ASP A 135 -6.62 9.53 16.25
C ASP A 135 -5.47 8.62 16.73
N GLU A 136 -5.75 7.38 17.18
CA GLU A 136 -4.70 6.39 17.45
C GLU A 136 -3.86 6.06 16.20
N LEU A 137 -4.52 5.85 15.05
CA LEU A 137 -3.82 5.58 13.78
C LEU A 137 -2.99 6.80 13.36
N ARG A 138 -3.55 8.00 13.48
CA ARG A 138 -2.87 9.27 13.22
C ARG A 138 -1.63 9.43 14.10
N HIS A 139 -1.72 9.15 15.40
CA HIS A 139 -0.59 9.20 16.33
C HIS A 139 0.49 8.19 15.97
N ALA A 140 0.11 6.93 15.69
CA ALA A 140 1.05 5.88 15.29
C ALA A 140 1.77 6.20 13.97
N VAL A 141 1.09 6.85 13.02
CA VAL A 141 1.68 7.24 11.73
C VAL A 141 2.58 8.47 11.88
N PHE A 142 2.08 9.56 12.46
CA PHE A 142 2.77 10.85 12.42
C PHE A 142 3.67 11.13 13.62
N GLU A 143 3.40 10.59 14.81
CA GLU A 143 4.23 10.85 16.00
C GLU A 143 5.17 9.68 16.31
N GLU A 144 4.66 8.44 16.33
CA GLU A 144 5.51 7.25 16.54
C GLU A 144 6.38 6.93 15.29
N GLY A 145 5.90 7.30 14.09
CA GLY A 145 6.56 6.95 12.83
C GLY A 145 6.55 5.44 12.55
N ALA A 146 5.50 4.74 12.97
CA ALA A 146 5.42 3.28 12.93
C ALA A 146 5.45 2.73 11.48
N PRO A 147 6.10 1.57 11.24
CA PRO A 147 6.17 0.98 9.91
C PRO A 147 4.80 0.42 9.50
N VAL A 148 4.52 0.47 8.19
CA VAL A 148 3.24 0.01 7.60
C VAL A 148 2.89 -1.44 7.95
N SER A 149 3.88 -2.30 8.21
CA SER A 149 3.67 -3.68 8.66
C SER A 149 2.95 -3.77 10.01
N ASP A 150 3.27 -2.86 10.92
CA ASP A 150 2.78 -2.90 12.29
C ASP A 150 1.48 -2.11 12.42
N LEU A 151 1.36 -1.01 11.67
CA LEU A 151 0.08 -0.34 11.43
C LEU A 151 -0.96 -1.33 10.89
N ARG A 152 -0.63 -2.12 9.86
CA ARG A 152 -1.54 -3.14 9.30
C ARG A 152 -1.92 -4.20 10.34
N LYS A 153 -1.02 -4.65 11.21
CA LYS A 153 -1.34 -5.63 12.26
C LYS A 153 -2.30 -5.05 13.30
N ARG A 154 -2.05 -3.82 13.77
CA ARG A 154 -2.84 -3.13 14.81
C ARG A 154 -4.22 -2.69 14.29
N PHE A 155 -4.27 -2.13 13.09
CA PHE A 155 -5.44 -1.37 12.62
C PHE A 155 -6.28 -2.07 11.53
N ASN A 156 -5.75 -3.01 10.73
CA ASN A 156 -6.59 -3.73 9.76
C ASN A 156 -7.79 -4.46 10.38
N PRO A 157 -7.72 -5.08 11.56
CA PRO A 157 -8.89 -5.72 12.17
C PRO A 157 -10.08 -4.78 12.39
N VAL A 158 -9.83 -3.47 12.50
CA VAL A 158 -10.86 -2.44 12.75
C VAL A 158 -11.27 -1.70 11.48
N PHE A 159 -10.30 -1.26 10.65
CA PHE A 159 -10.58 -0.52 9.41
C PHE A 159 -10.98 -1.43 8.23
N ASN A 160 -10.48 -2.66 8.22
CA ASN A 160 -10.71 -3.65 7.16
C ASN A 160 -11.09 -5.01 7.78
N PRO A 161 -12.17 -5.08 8.60
CA PRO A 161 -12.61 -6.32 9.20
C PRO A 161 -12.91 -7.32 8.08
N LYS A 162 -12.39 -8.54 8.20
CA LYS A 162 -12.73 -9.61 7.26
C LYS A 162 -14.25 -9.82 7.30
N PRO A 163 -14.98 -9.82 6.16
CA PRO A 163 -16.40 -10.13 6.18
C PRO A 163 -16.62 -11.54 6.74
N ALA A 164 -17.79 -11.76 7.35
CA ALA A 164 -18.14 -13.07 7.89
C ALA A 164 -17.99 -14.14 6.78
N GLY A 165 -17.33 -15.25 7.10
CA GLY A 165 -17.03 -16.30 6.11
C GLY A 165 -15.84 -16.08 5.19
N ALA A 166 -15.14 -14.94 5.24
CA ALA A 166 -14.02 -14.66 4.32
C ALA A 166 -12.97 -15.78 4.27
N GLU A 167 -12.59 -16.36 5.41
CA GLU A 167 -11.58 -17.43 5.47
C GLU A 167 -12.09 -18.76 4.87
N GLN A 168 -13.40 -19.02 4.99
CA GLN A 168 -14.04 -20.16 4.33
C GLN A 168 -14.05 -19.94 2.81
N MET A 169 -14.45 -18.75 2.35
CA MET A 169 -14.45 -18.37 0.93
C MET A 169 -13.04 -18.43 0.32
N ASP A 170 -12.02 -17.95 1.03
CA ASP A 170 -10.63 -18.02 0.59
C ASP A 170 -10.10 -19.46 0.56
N THR A 171 -10.55 -20.30 1.49
CA THR A 171 -10.22 -21.74 1.46
C THR A 171 -10.83 -22.43 0.25
N LEU A 172 -12.10 -22.13 -0.08
CA LEU A 172 -12.76 -22.63 -1.30
C LEU A 172 -12.04 -22.14 -2.56
N ARG A 173 -11.73 -20.84 -2.67
CA ARG A 173 -10.94 -20.27 -3.78
C ARG A 173 -9.58 -20.94 -3.94
N ARG A 174 -8.86 -21.19 -2.84
CA ARG A 174 -7.57 -21.89 -2.84
C ARG A 174 -7.71 -23.34 -3.31
N ALA A 175 -8.75 -24.05 -2.88
CA ALA A 175 -9.05 -25.41 -3.31
C ALA A 175 -9.36 -25.46 -4.82
N THR A 176 -10.26 -24.60 -5.32
CA THR A 176 -10.57 -24.48 -6.77
C THR A 176 -9.31 -24.18 -7.59
N ALA A 177 -8.42 -23.31 -7.10
CA ALA A 177 -7.16 -23.01 -7.78
C ALA A 177 -6.15 -24.18 -7.72
N ALA A 178 -6.19 -25.03 -6.70
CA ALA A 178 -5.37 -26.24 -6.63
C ALA A 178 -5.88 -27.32 -7.59
N VAL A 179 -7.19 -27.54 -7.66
CA VAL A 179 -7.83 -28.45 -8.63
C VAL A 179 -7.46 -28.06 -10.06
N ARG A 180 -7.61 -26.79 -10.44
CA ARG A 180 -7.23 -26.28 -11.78
C ARG A 180 -5.75 -26.42 -12.14
N ARG A 181 -4.86 -26.44 -11.14
CA ARG A 181 -3.44 -26.74 -11.37
C ARG A 181 -3.22 -28.23 -11.58
N LEU A 182 -3.89 -29.08 -10.80
CA LEU A 182 -3.79 -30.53 -10.92
C LEU A 182 -4.40 -31.06 -12.22
N GLU A 183 -5.55 -30.53 -12.66
CA GLU A 183 -6.14 -30.81 -13.99
C GLU A 183 -5.08 -30.65 -15.08
N ARG A 184 -4.45 -29.47 -15.18
CA ARG A 184 -3.38 -29.19 -16.15
C ARG A 184 -2.16 -30.09 -16.01
N THR A 185 -1.66 -30.29 -14.78
CA THR A 185 -0.48 -31.14 -14.56
C THR A 185 -0.76 -32.60 -14.93
N ILE A 186 -1.98 -33.10 -14.80
CA ILE A 186 -2.35 -34.45 -15.26
C ILE A 186 -2.34 -34.54 -16.79
N GLU A 187 -2.79 -33.51 -17.50
CA GLU A 187 -2.75 -33.44 -18.97
C GLU A 187 -1.31 -33.37 -19.52
N GLU A 188 -0.38 -32.79 -18.77
CA GLU A 188 1.04 -32.64 -19.12
C GLU A 188 1.89 -33.91 -18.90
N ILE A 189 1.39 -34.93 -18.17
CA ILE A 189 2.17 -36.14 -17.85
C ILE A 189 2.01 -37.22 -18.94
N GLU A 190 3.07 -37.43 -19.72
CA GLU A 190 3.18 -38.56 -20.64
C GLU A 190 3.28 -39.91 -19.92
N GLY A 191 2.77 -40.97 -20.57
CA GLY A 191 2.88 -42.35 -20.08
C GLY A 191 1.80 -42.81 -19.09
N LEU A 192 0.90 -41.93 -18.62
CA LEU A 192 -0.24 -42.34 -17.80
C LEU A 192 -1.29 -43.13 -18.62
N PRO A 193 -1.95 -44.16 -18.04
CA PRO A 193 -3.05 -44.85 -18.71
C PRO A 193 -4.22 -43.89 -18.98
N ARG A 194 -4.64 -43.79 -20.25
CA ARG A 194 -5.76 -42.92 -20.67
C ARG A 194 -7.05 -43.09 -19.83
N PRO A 195 -7.48 -44.30 -19.41
CA PRO A 195 -8.65 -44.43 -18.53
C PRO A 195 -8.46 -43.79 -17.17
N THR A 196 -7.26 -43.87 -16.60
CA THR A 196 -6.91 -43.27 -15.30
C THR A 196 -6.88 -41.75 -15.41
N VAL A 197 -6.25 -41.20 -16.47
CA VAL A 197 -6.25 -39.76 -16.76
C VAL A 197 -7.67 -39.23 -16.85
N ARG A 198 -8.52 -39.85 -17.69
CA ARG A 198 -9.91 -39.45 -17.86
C ARG A 198 -10.70 -39.50 -16.56
N ALA A 199 -10.66 -40.61 -15.83
CA ALA A 199 -11.38 -40.74 -14.56
C ALA A 199 -10.91 -39.73 -13.49
N SER A 200 -9.64 -39.31 -13.55
CA SER A 200 -9.09 -38.30 -12.64
C SER A 200 -9.56 -36.90 -13.01
N LEU A 201 -9.58 -36.55 -14.32
CA LEU A 201 -10.11 -35.28 -14.80
C LEU A 201 -11.62 -35.16 -14.56
N ASP A 202 -12.40 -36.21 -14.88
CA ASP A 202 -13.85 -36.26 -14.62
C ASP A 202 -14.16 -36.02 -13.12
N ALA A 203 -13.37 -36.62 -12.21
CA ALA A 203 -13.53 -36.44 -10.76
C ALA A 203 -13.08 -35.04 -10.26
N LEU A 204 -12.05 -34.46 -10.87
CA LEU A 204 -11.58 -33.11 -10.55
C LEU A 204 -12.56 -32.04 -11.04
N GLU A 205 -13.16 -32.22 -12.21
CA GLU A 205 -14.24 -31.37 -12.71
C GLU A 205 -15.45 -31.38 -11.78
N ALA A 206 -15.93 -32.56 -11.38
CA ALA A 206 -17.03 -32.67 -10.41
C ALA A 206 -16.71 -31.96 -9.08
N LEU A 207 -15.50 -32.16 -8.54
CA LEU A 207 -15.04 -31.45 -7.32
C LEU A 207 -14.96 -29.93 -7.53
N ARG A 208 -14.55 -29.48 -8.72
CA ARG A 208 -14.50 -28.04 -9.07
C ARG A 208 -15.90 -27.42 -9.12
N GLU A 209 -16.90 -28.14 -9.64
CA GLU A 209 -18.30 -27.72 -9.62
C GLU A 209 -18.83 -27.65 -8.19
N ASP A 210 -18.62 -28.69 -7.38
CA ASP A 210 -19.04 -28.72 -5.96
C ASP A 210 -18.45 -27.57 -5.14
N LEU A 211 -17.14 -27.31 -5.31
CA LEU A 211 -16.46 -26.18 -4.66
C LEU A 211 -17.02 -24.82 -5.11
N SER A 212 -17.42 -24.70 -6.38
CA SER A 212 -18.01 -23.47 -6.92
C SER A 212 -19.43 -23.26 -6.39
N ALA A 213 -20.26 -24.31 -6.40
CA ALA A 213 -21.61 -24.30 -5.81
C ALA A 213 -21.58 -24.08 -4.30
N LEU A 214 -20.55 -24.58 -3.60
CA LEU A 214 -20.33 -24.30 -2.18
C LEU A 214 -19.92 -22.84 -1.96
N LEU A 215 -19.05 -22.26 -2.81
CA LEU A 215 -18.66 -20.85 -2.73
C LEU A 215 -19.86 -19.90 -2.92
N GLU A 216 -20.74 -20.17 -3.89
CA GLU A 216 -21.96 -19.37 -4.09
C GLU A 216 -22.95 -19.52 -2.93
N ARG A 217 -23.11 -20.74 -2.37
CA ARG A 217 -23.90 -20.94 -1.14
C ARG A 217 -23.31 -20.18 0.06
N THR A 218 -21.99 -20.21 0.23
CA THR A 218 -21.27 -19.47 1.30
C THR A 218 -21.46 -17.96 1.13
N LYS A 219 -21.31 -17.41 -0.09
CA LYS A 219 -21.64 -16.00 -0.39
C LYS A 219 -23.08 -15.67 0.01
N ALA A 220 -24.05 -16.44 -0.45
CA ALA A 220 -25.47 -16.19 -0.20
C ALA A 220 -25.87 -16.34 1.29
N GLN A 221 -25.17 -17.17 2.05
CA GLN A 221 -25.37 -17.31 3.50
C GLN A 221 -24.92 -16.04 4.24
N TYR A 222 -23.68 -15.60 3.99
CA TYR A 222 -23.13 -14.43 4.70
C TYR A 222 -23.73 -13.10 4.22
N ALA A 223 -24.12 -12.99 2.95
CA ALA A 223 -24.87 -11.84 2.41
C ALA A 223 -26.31 -11.70 2.96
N LYS A 224 -26.83 -12.70 3.69
CA LYS A 224 -28.11 -12.62 4.42
C LYS A 224 -27.95 -12.37 5.93
N THR A 225 -26.70 -12.30 6.41
CA THR A 225 -26.37 -12.26 7.85
C THR A 225 -25.58 -10.99 8.23
N GLY A 226 -25.03 -10.28 7.24
CA GLY A 226 -24.48 -8.93 7.37
C GLY A 226 -25.52 -7.87 6.99
#